data_AF-A0A7S2Q7F6-F1
#
_entry.id   AF-A0A7S2Q7F6-F1
#
_cell.length_a   1.000
_cell.length_b   1.000
_cell.length_c   1.000
_cell.angle_alpha   90.00
_cell.angle_beta   90.00
_cell.angle_gamma   90.00
#
_symmetry.space_group_name_H-M   'P 1'
#
loop_
_entity.id
_entity.type
_entity.pdbx_description
1 polymer ?
#
loop_
_entity_poly.entity_id
_entity_poly.type
_entity_poly.pdbx_seq_one_letter_code
_entity_poly.pdbx_strand_id
1 'polypeptide(L)'
;ACEKYWGTELKAAIEARDGVLVVRPDSGELPGIVLDVLQKLEGRFGSTKTATGHRLLPPYIRVIQGDGVDINSLEVILQAMKDNGWAADNCAFGSGGALLQKLHRDTQK
;
A
#
# COMPACT_ATOMS: atom_id res chain seq x y z
N ALA A 1 -9.31 -11.27 -3.51
CA ALA A 1 -8.15 -12.04 -3.02
C ALA A 1 -7.79 -11.72 -1.56
N CYS A 2 -7.66 -10.44 -1.19
CA CYS A 2 -7.32 -10.02 0.17
C CYS A 2 -8.19 -10.64 1.27
N GLU A 3 -9.51 -10.71 1.06
CA GLU A 3 -10.42 -11.24 2.08
C GLU A 3 -10.58 -12.76 2.07
N LYS A 4 -10.63 -13.36 0.87
CA LYS A 4 -11.02 -14.77 0.67
C LYS A 4 -9.85 -15.75 0.53
N TYR A 5 -8.68 -15.32 0.09
CA TYR A 5 -7.53 -16.20 -0.04
C TYR A 5 -6.50 -15.87 1.03
N TRP A 6 -5.99 -14.63 1.00
CA TRP A 6 -5.01 -14.17 1.98
C TRP A 6 -5.62 -14.14 3.38
N GLY A 7 -6.81 -13.57 3.53
CA GLY A 7 -7.48 -13.41 4.82
C GLY A 7 -8.08 -14.66 5.46
N THR A 8 -8.07 -15.81 4.77
CA THR A 8 -8.65 -17.07 5.28
C THR A 8 -7.76 -18.27 4.94
N GLU A 9 -7.79 -18.77 3.70
CA GLU A 9 -7.14 -20.02 3.30
C GLU A 9 -5.63 -20.01 3.54
N LEU A 10 -4.98 -18.88 3.27
CA LEU A 10 -3.55 -18.71 3.41
C LEU A 10 -3.15 -18.01 4.71
N LYS A 11 -4.11 -17.57 5.54
CA LYS A 11 -3.86 -16.71 6.70
C LYS A 11 -2.80 -17.28 7.65
N ALA A 12 -2.94 -18.55 8.05
CA ALA A 12 -2.00 -19.18 8.96
C ALA A 12 -0.57 -19.26 8.37
N ALA A 13 -0.45 -19.56 7.07
CA ALA A 13 0.85 -19.56 6.39
C ALA A 13 1.45 -18.15 6.27
N ILE A 14 0.60 -17.13 6.18
CA ILE A 14 1.03 -15.73 6.15
C ILE A 14 1.54 -15.27 7.51
N GLU A 15 0.87 -15.66 8.59
CA GLU A 15 1.24 -15.30 9.97
C GLU A 15 2.50 -16.04 10.44
N ALA A 16 2.70 -17.28 9.97
CA ALA A 16 3.83 -18.12 10.38
C ALA A 16 5.12 -17.92 9.57
N ARG A 17 5.13 -17.03 8.58
CA ARG A 17 6.31 -16.85 7.72
C ARG A 17 7.46 -16.13 8.43
N ASP A 18 8.68 -16.50 8.08
CA ASP A 18 9.87 -15.66 8.31
C ASP A 18 10.07 -14.75 7.09
N GLY A 19 9.28 -13.68 7.02
CA GLY A 19 9.26 -12.75 5.88
C GLY A 19 8.01 -11.88 5.82
N VAL A 20 7.81 -11.21 4.68
CA VAL A 20 6.71 -10.26 4.50
C VAL A 20 5.98 -10.56 3.19
N LEU A 21 4.65 -10.74 3.25
CA LEU A 21 3.82 -10.68 2.04
C LEU A 21 3.60 -9.23 1.67
N VAL A 22 4.01 -8.88 0.46
CA VAL A 22 3.73 -7.58 -0.12
C VAL A 22 2.60 -7.74 -1.12
N VAL A 23 1.40 -7.26 -0.75
CA VAL A 23 0.22 -7.29 -1.61
C VAL A 23 0.34 -6.18 -2.64
N ARG A 24 0.37 -6.57 -3.90
CA ARG A 24 0.40 -5.63 -5.02
C ARG A 24 -0.98 -5.59 -5.70
N PRO A 25 -1.80 -4.55 -5.48
CA PRO A 25 -2.90 -4.27 -6.39
C PRO A 25 -2.34 -3.98 -7.79
N ASP A 26 -2.97 -4.56 -8.81
CA ASP A 26 -2.54 -4.45 -10.20
C ASP A 26 -3.50 -3.62 -11.06
N SER A 27 -4.66 -3.22 -10.50
CA SER A 27 -5.64 -2.34 -11.14
C SER A 27 -6.56 -1.68 -10.11
N GLY A 28 -7.11 -0.51 -10.47
CA GLY A 28 -8.00 0.29 -9.63
C GLY A 28 -7.62 1.77 -9.64
N GLU A 29 -8.52 2.64 -9.21
CA GLU A 29 -8.28 4.09 -9.23
C GLU A 29 -7.54 4.56 -7.98
N LEU A 30 -6.54 5.43 -8.17
CA LEU A 30 -5.82 6.08 -7.09
C LEU A 30 -6.64 7.26 -6.54
N PRO A 31 -6.62 7.51 -5.22
CA PRO A 31 -5.93 6.73 -4.18
C PRO A 31 -6.78 5.58 -3.62
N GLY A 32 -8.04 5.43 -4.06
CA GLY A 32 -9.03 4.53 -3.47
C GLY A 32 -8.60 3.08 -3.38
N ILE A 33 -7.94 2.55 -4.41
CA ILE A 33 -7.47 1.15 -4.43
C ILE A 33 -6.51 0.82 -3.27
N VAL A 34 -5.65 1.77 -2.89
CA VAL A 34 -4.69 1.58 -1.79
C VAL A 34 -5.44 1.50 -0.46
N LEU A 35 -6.39 2.42 -0.24
CA LEU A 35 -7.20 2.44 0.98
C LEU A 35 -8.06 1.19 1.12
N ASP A 36 -8.69 0.76 0.04
CA ASP A 36 -9.51 -0.46 -0.01
C ASP A 36 -8.70 -1.70 0.36
N VAL A 37 -7.48 -1.83 -0.18
CA VAL A 37 -6.60 -2.96 0.15
C VAL A 37 -6.21 -2.91 1.63
N LEU A 38 -5.79 -1.76 2.14
CA LEU A 38 -5.41 -1.60 3.55
C LEU A 38 -6.56 -1.96 4.49
N GLN A 39 -7.77 -1.48 4.20
CA GLN A 39 -8.97 -1.78 4.99
C GLN A 39 -9.33 -3.27 4.97
N LYS A 40 -9.26 -3.91 3.80
CA LYS A 40 -9.53 -5.35 3.65
C LYS A 40 -8.50 -6.20 4.40
N LEU A 41 -7.23 -5.79 4.40
CA LEU A 41 -6.17 -6.48 5.14
C LEU A 41 -6.35 -6.30 6.64
N GLU A 42 -6.61 -5.09 7.12
CA GLU A 42 -6.89 -4.84 8.53
C GLU A 42 -8.09 -5.65 9.04
N GLY A 43 -9.17 -5.75 8.26
CA GLY A 43 -10.34 -6.55 8.63
C GLY A 43 -10.04 -8.05 8.83
N ARG A 44 -8.89 -8.55 8.37
CA ARG A 44 -8.49 -9.97 8.45
C ARG A 44 -7.31 -10.21 9.38
N PHE A 45 -6.32 -9.31 9.38
CA PHE A 45 -5.06 -9.44 10.12
C PHE A 45 -5.00 -8.53 11.35
N GLY A 46 -5.93 -7.59 11.49
CA GLY A 46 -5.88 -6.53 12.49
C GLY A 46 -4.82 -5.48 12.18
N SER A 47 -4.64 -4.56 13.12
CA SER A 47 -3.62 -3.52 13.08
C SER A 47 -3.24 -3.08 14.49
N THR A 48 -2.09 -2.43 14.61
CA THR A 48 -1.68 -1.70 15.82
C THR A 48 -1.65 -0.20 15.52
N LYS A 49 -1.56 0.64 16.55
CA LYS A 49 -1.32 2.07 16.37
C LYS A 49 0.16 2.40 16.51
N THR A 50 0.68 3.22 15.61
CA THR A 50 2.01 3.82 15.74
C THR A 50 2.03 4.84 16.89
N ALA A 51 3.22 5.32 17.26
CA ALA A 51 3.38 6.43 18.21
C ALA A 51 2.67 7.72 17.75
N THR A 52 2.48 7.89 16.44
CA THR A 52 1.77 9.03 15.85
C THR A 52 0.26 8.80 15.71
N GLY A 53 -0.27 7.68 16.22
CA GLY A 53 -1.70 7.37 16.24
C GLY A 53 -2.27 6.76 14.96
N HIS A 54 -1.43 6.39 13.99
CA HIS A 54 -1.85 5.84 12.71
C HIS A 54 -1.87 4.30 12.75
N ARG A 55 -2.76 3.68 11.98
CA ARG A 55 -2.94 2.22 11.93
C ARG A 55 -1.83 1.58 11.10
N LEU A 56 -1.20 0.55 11.65
CA LEU A 56 -0.08 -0.20 11.08
C LEU A 56 -0.43 -1.68 11.04
N LEU A 57 -0.34 -2.29 9.86
CA LEU A 57 -0.55 -3.71 9.68
C LEU A 57 0.56 -4.52 10.37
N PRO A 58 0.28 -5.78 10.77
CA PRO A 58 1.29 -6.66 11.34
C PRO A 58 2.55 -6.75 10.48
N PRO A 59 3.74 -6.93 11.08
CA PRO A 59 5.02 -6.80 10.38
C PRO A 59 5.19 -7.73 9.17
N TYR A 60 4.49 -8.85 9.15
CA TYR A 60 4.54 -9.85 8.08
C TYR A 60 3.67 -9.49 6.86
N ILE A 61 2.94 -8.37 6.82
CA ILE A 61 2.12 -8.00 5.66
C ILE A 61 2.20 -6.51 5.32
N ARG A 62 2.44 -6.18 4.05
CA ARG A 62 2.56 -4.81 3.51
C ARG A 62 1.88 -4.71 2.15
N VAL A 63 1.78 -3.49 1.63
CA VAL A 63 1.23 -3.19 0.31
C VAL A 63 2.30 -2.53 -0.57
N ILE A 64 2.29 -2.80 -1.87
CA ILE A 64 3.06 -2.02 -2.85
C ILE A 64 2.14 -1.54 -3.97
N GLN A 65 2.03 -0.22 -4.14
CA GLN A 65 1.35 0.36 -5.29
C GLN A 65 2.38 0.57 -6.39
N GLY A 66 2.23 -0.14 -7.51
CA GLY A 66 3.13 -0.05 -8.66
C GLY A 66 2.51 0.57 -9.90
N ASP A 67 1.18 0.68 -9.94
CA ASP A 67 0.43 1.20 -11.08
C ASP A 67 0.07 2.67 -10.89
N GLY A 68 0.16 3.46 -11.96
CA GLY A 68 -0.19 4.87 -11.96
C GLY A 68 0.66 5.79 -11.07
N VAL A 69 1.79 5.32 -10.52
CA VAL A 69 2.61 6.10 -9.59
C VAL A 69 3.52 7.09 -10.32
N ASP A 70 3.24 8.38 -10.15
CA ASP A 70 4.13 9.53 -10.36
C ASP A 70 4.20 10.44 -9.11
N ILE A 71 4.98 11.52 -9.17
CA ILE A 71 5.19 12.42 -8.02
C ILE A 71 3.89 13.02 -7.47
N ASN A 72 2.92 13.34 -8.33
CA ASN A 72 1.65 13.93 -7.93
C ASN A 72 0.75 12.88 -7.30
N SER A 73 0.67 11.70 -7.92
CA SER A 73 -0.12 10.60 -7.38
C SER A 73 0.40 10.12 -6.02
N LEU A 74 1.71 10.16 -5.80
CA LEU A 74 2.33 9.78 -4.53
C LEU A 74 1.85 10.70 -3.40
N GLU A 75 1.80 12.01 -3.65
CA GLU A 75 1.25 12.98 -2.70
C GLU A 75 -0.22 12.70 -2.40
N VAL A 76 -1.03 12.47 -3.45
CA VAL A 76 -2.46 12.15 -3.30
C VAL A 76 -2.68 10.88 -2.47
N ILE A 77 -1.90 9.82 -2.71
CA ILE A 77 -2.01 8.56 -1.95
C ILE A 77 -1.61 8.77 -0.49
N LEU A 78 -0.46 9.39 -0.23
CA LEU A 78 0.03 9.60 1.13
C LEU A 78 -0.89 10.50 1.94
N GLN A 79 -1.44 11.55 1.32
CA GLN A 79 -2.43 12.43 1.95
C GLN A 79 -3.70 11.66 2.29
N ALA A 80 -4.25 10.88 1.34
CA ALA A 80 -5.43 10.06 1.57
C ALA A 80 -5.20 8.99 2.65
N MET A 81 -4.01 8.36 2.69
CA MET A 81 -3.63 7.44 3.76
C MET A 81 -3.64 8.14 5.12
N LYS A 82 -3.01 9.31 5.23
CA LYS A 82 -2.95 10.10 6.45
C LYS A 82 -4.35 10.52 6.93
N ASP A 83 -5.19 11.02 6.03
CA ASP A 83 -6.56 11.46 6.35
C ASP A 83 -7.45 10.31 6.83
N ASN A 84 -7.17 9.09 6.36
CA ASN A 84 -7.84 7.87 6.82
C ASN A 84 -7.13 7.20 8.00
N GLY A 85 -6.09 7.82 8.56
CA GLY A 85 -5.37 7.36 9.74
C GLY A 85 -4.47 6.15 9.51
N TRP A 86 -3.96 5.95 8.29
CA TRP A 86 -3.01 4.89 7.95
C TRP A 86 -1.57 5.36 8.08
N ALA A 87 -0.70 4.49 8.61
CA ALA A 87 0.73 4.74 8.63
C ALA A 87 1.31 4.57 7.22
N ALA A 88 2.20 5.49 6.81
CA ALA A 88 2.92 5.38 5.55
C ALA A 88 3.76 4.09 5.47
N ASP A 89 4.23 3.57 6.61
CA ASP A 89 4.97 2.31 6.75
C ASP A 89 4.24 1.08 6.20
N ASN A 90 2.94 1.17 5.94
CA ASN A 90 2.17 0.09 5.32
C ASN A 90 2.46 -0.07 3.82
N CYS A 91 2.92 0.99 3.14
CA CYS A 91 2.99 1.04 1.68
C CYS A 91 4.40 1.34 1.17
N ALA A 92 4.84 0.57 0.18
CA ALA A 92 5.90 0.92 -0.73
C ALA A 92 5.32 1.37 -2.08
N PHE A 93 6.11 2.10 -2.87
CA PHE A 93 5.69 2.61 -4.17
C PHE A 93 6.69 2.22 -5.24
N GLY A 94 6.20 1.63 -6.33
CA GLY A 94 6.97 1.37 -7.53
C GLY A 94 6.55 2.33 -8.64
N SER A 95 7.51 2.98 -9.30
CA SER A 95 7.23 3.83 -10.46
C SER A 95 8.15 3.46 -11.62
N GLY A 96 7.55 3.20 -12.78
CA GLY A 96 8.26 2.85 -14.01
C GLY A 96 8.46 4.04 -14.93
N GLY A 97 7.68 4.11 -16.02
CA GLY A 97 7.81 5.15 -17.04
C GLY A 97 7.62 6.57 -16.51
N ALA A 98 6.78 6.78 -15.49
CA ALA A 98 6.62 8.11 -14.89
C ALA A 98 7.90 8.61 -14.19
N LEU A 99 8.69 7.71 -13.61
CA LEU A 99 9.95 8.06 -12.96
C LEU A 99 11.10 8.26 -13.96
N LEU A 100 11.16 7.42 -15.01
CA LEU A 100 12.32 7.34 -15.89
C LEU A 100 12.11 7.91 -17.30
N GLN A 101 10.87 8.10 -17.75
CA GLN A 101 10.55 8.43 -19.15
C GLN A 101 9.60 9.63 -19.30
N LYS A 102 8.80 9.98 -18.29
CA LYS A 102 7.89 11.14 -18.28
C LYS A 102 8.60 12.43 -17.87
N LEU A 103 9.84 12.59 -18.35
CA LEU A 103 10.69 13.76 -18.15
C LEU A 103 11.04 14.33 -19.53
N HIS A 104 11.04 15.65 -19.63
CA HIS A 104 11.47 16.38 -20.83
C HIS A 104 12.67 17.26 -20.50
N ARG A 105 13.39 17.72 -21.53
CA ARG A 105 14.58 18.57 -21.39
C ARG A 105 14.35 19.76 -20.45
N ASP A 106 13.15 20.32 -20.47
CA ASP A 106 12.80 21.54 -19.76
C ASP A 106 12.08 21.26 -18.41
N THR A 107 11.97 20.00 -17.95
CA THR A 107 11.27 19.65 -16.70
C THR A 107 11.94 20.21 -15.43
N GLN A 108 13.23 20.58 -15.48
CA GLN A 108 14.00 21.13 -14.35
C GLN A 108 14.48 22.56 -14.61
N LYS A 109 13.80 23.31 -15.50
CA LYS A 109 14.10 24.73 -15.75
C LYS A 109 13.26 25.65 -14.90
#